data_AF-A0A9D6J981-F1
#
_entry.id   AF-A0A9D6J981-F1
#
_cell.length_a   1.000
_cell.length_b   1.000
_cell.length_c   1.000
_cell.angle_alpha   90.00
_cell.angle_beta   90.00
_cell.angle_gamma   90.00
#
_symmetry.space_group_name_H-M   'P 1'
#
loop_
_entity.id
_entity.type
_entity.pdbx_description
1 polymer ?
#
loop_
_entity_poly.entity_id
_entity_poly.type
_entity_poly.pdbx_seq_one_letter_code
_entity_poly.pdbx_strand_id
1 'polypeptide(L)' 'VDKPKDAEQVLARIHAMVQRREVVVMDVPNQVGALAGIAERLAEAGINLEYAYCTASAAQTTGAIVLRTNDLEATINALS' A
#
# COMPACT_ATOMS: atom_id res chain seq x y z
N VAL A 1 12.96 0.73 -2.95
CA VAL A 1 14.23 0.08 -2.55
C VAL A 1 14.10 -1.37 -2.95
N ASP A 2 14.97 -1.83 -3.84
CA ASP A 2 14.76 -3.12 -4.52
C ASP A 2 15.38 -4.28 -3.74
N LYS A 3 16.23 -3.97 -2.75
CA LYS A 3 16.88 -4.92 -1.84
C LYS A 3 16.65 -4.53 -0.38
N PRO A 4 15.43 -4.73 0.17
CA PRO A 4 15.08 -4.25 1.51
C PRO A 4 15.94 -4.86 2.61
N LYS A 5 16.33 -6.15 2.49
CA LYS A 5 17.20 -6.83 3.46
C LYS A 5 18.60 -6.21 3.53
N ASP A 6 19.18 -5.91 2.37
CA ASP A 6 20.51 -5.30 2.30
C ASP A 6 20.48 -3.87 2.85
N ALA A 7 19.41 -3.11 2.55
CA ALA A 7 19.21 -1.77 3.08
C ALA A 7 19.05 -1.77 4.62
N GLU A 8 18.27 -2.71 5.17
CA GLU A 8 18.13 -2.90 6.62
C GLU A 8 19.49 -3.16 7.28
N GLN A 9 20.34 -4.01 6.69
CA GLN A 9 21.68 -4.29 7.23
C GLN A 9 22.58 -3.04 7.24
N VAL A 10 22.56 -2.23 6.17
CA VAL A 10 23.35 -1.00 6.10
C VAL A 10 22.86 0.03 7.13
N LEU A 11 21.54 0.17 7.28
CA LEU A 11 20.94 1.08 8.26
C LEU A 11 21.20 0.64 9.70
N ALA A 12 21.21 -0.67 9.97
CA ALA A 12 21.56 -1.20 11.28
C ALA A 12 23.01 -0.87 11.68
N ARG A 13 23.95 -0.88 10.72
CA ARG A 13 25.37 -0.53 10.98
C ARG A 13 25.57 0.91 11.44
N ILE A 14 24.67 1.82 11.05
CA ILE A 14 24.69 3.22 11.49
C ILE A 14 23.83 3.47 12.73
N HIS A 15 23.39 2.41 13.42
CA HIS A 15 22.53 2.47 14.61
C HIS A 15 21.19 3.21 14.37
N ALA A 16 20.70 3.24 13.13
CA ALA A 16 19.39 3.78 12.84
C ALA A 16 18.29 2.82 13.33
N MET A 17 17.20 3.37 13.87
CA MET A 17 16.00 2.56 14.10
C MET A 17 15.29 2.31 12.77
N VAL A 18 15.11 1.04 12.43
CA VAL A 18 14.46 0.61 11.18
C VAL A 18 13.23 -0.22 11.51
N GLN A 19 12.11 0.07 10.86
CA GLN A 19 10.93 -0.77 10.90
C GLN A 19 10.54 -1.19 9.50
N ARG A 20 10.32 -2.50 9.32
CA ARG A 20 9.74 -3.07 8.11
C ARG A 20 8.26 -3.30 8.31
N ARG A 21 7.46 -2.99 7.31
CA ARG A 21 6.02 -3.25 7.28
C ARG A 21 5.65 -3.95 5.97
N GLU A 22 4.81 -4.96 6.07
CA GLU A 22 4.19 -5.58 4.91
C GLU A 22 3.01 -4.72 4.44
N VAL A 23 2.82 -4.63 3.13
CA VAL A 23 1.84 -3.76 2.47
C VAL A 23 1.26 -4.46 1.25
N VAL A 24 0.07 -4.08 0.85
CA VAL A 24 -0.51 -4.45 -0.45
C VAL A 24 -0.16 -3.37 -1.46
N VAL A 25 0.25 -3.79 -2.66
CA VAL A 25 0.46 -2.90 -3.80
C VAL A 25 -0.50 -3.34 -4.89
N MET A 26 -1.24 -2.39 -5.46
CA MET A 26 -2.14 -2.65 -6.57
C MET A 26 -2.18 -1.50 -7.56
N ASP A 27 -2.48 -1.84 -8.81
CA ASP A 27 -2.78 -0.89 -9.85
C ASP A 27 -4.22 -0.40 -9.71
N VAL A 28 -4.44 0.89 -9.91
CA VAL A 28 -5.74 1.54 -9.74
C VAL A 28 -5.99 2.48 -10.93
N PRO A 29 -7.20 2.47 -11.54
CA PRO A 29 -7.54 3.45 -12.58
C PRO A 29 -7.34 4.88 -12.09
N ASN A 30 -6.67 5.72 -12.87
CA ASN A 30 -6.46 7.13 -12.55
C ASN A 30 -7.70 7.96 -12.90
N GLN A 31 -8.78 7.74 -12.15
CA GLN A 31 -10.06 8.40 -12.33
C GLN A 31 -10.68 8.79 -10.99
N VAL A 32 -11.55 9.79 -11.02
CA VAL A 32 -12.30 10.22 -9.84
C VAL A 32 -13.09 9.04 -9.26
N GLY A 33 -13.00 8.87 -7.94
CA GLY A 33 -13.73 7.82 -7.22
C GLY A 33 -13.05 6.46 -7.18
N ALA A 34 -11.93 6.23 -7.89
CA ALA A 34 -11.26 4.93 -7.85
C ALA A 34 -10.80 4.53 -6.43
N LEU A 35 -10.22 5.47 -5.69
CA LEU A 35 -9.87 5.26 -4.28
C LEU A 35 -11.11 5.13 -3.37
N ALA A 36 -12.21 5.82 -3.72
CA ALA A 36 -13.45 5.73 -2.95
C ALA A 36 -14.02 4.31 -3.02
N GLY A 37 -14.07 3.70 -4.20
CA GLY A 37 -14.52 2.32 -4.35
C GLY A 37 -13.64 1.30 -3.61
N ILE A 38 -12.33 1.53 -3.54
CA ILE A 38 -11.43 0.71 -2.71
C ILE A 38 -11.78 0.87 -1.22
N ALA A 39 -11.92 2.11 -0.75
CA ALA A 39 -12.25 2.39 0.64
C ALA A 39 -13.62 1.83 1.05
N GLU A 40 -14.61 1.88 0.17
CA GLU A 40 -15.94 1.28 0.38
C GLU A 40 -15.86 -0.23 0.54
N ARG A 41 -15.17 -0.95 -0.36
CA ARG A 41 -14.97 -2.41 -0.24
C ARG A 41 -14.28 -2.79 1.06
N LEU A 42 -13.27 -2.02 1.48
CA LEU A 42 -12.59 -2.25 2.76
C LEU A 42 -13.53 -2.01 3.94
N ALA A 43 -14.35 -0.94 3.89
CA ALA A 43 -15.32 -0.63 4.93
C ALA A 43 -16.40 -1.72 5.05
N GLU A 44 -16.92 -2.22 3.94
CA GLU A 44 -17.90 -3.33 3.89
C GLU A 44 -17.33 -4.62 4.51
N ALA A 45 -16.02 -4.86 4.33
CA ALA A 45 -15.32 -5.98 4.94
C ALA A 45 -14.89 -5.74 6.40
N GLY A 46 -15.17 -4.55 6.97
CA GLY A 46 -14.73 -4.19 8.32
C GLY A 46 -13.21 -4.04 8.47
N ILE A 47 -12.51 -3.77 7.37
CA ILE A 47 -11.05 -3.67 7.33
C ILE A 47 -10.65 -2.20 7.49
N ASN A 48 -9.79 -1.91 8.47
CA ASN A 48 -9.32 -0.57 8.73
C ASN A 48 -8.07 -0.26 7.92
N LEU A 49 -8.08 0.89 7.22
CA LEU A 49 -6.92 1.42 6.52
C LEU A 49 -6.00 2.13 7.52
N GLU A 50 -4.77 1.64 7.68
CA GLU A 50 -3.76 2.26 8.55
C GLU A 50 -3.11 3.45 7.84
N TYR A 51 -2.65 3.24 6.60
CA TYR A 51 -2.12 4.28 5.74
C TYR A 51 -2.14 3.84 4.27
N ALA A 52 -2.12 4.81 3.36
CA ALA A 52 -1.97 4.59 1.93
C ALA A 52 -1.10 5.66 1.29
N TYR A 53 -0.30 5.25 0.30
CA TYR A 53 0.45 6.11 -0.59
C TYR A 53 -0.01 5.85 -2.02
N CYS A 54 -0.37 6.90 -2.73
CA CYS A 54 -0.84 6.79 -4.11
C CYS A 54 0.09 7.56 -5.04
N THR A 55 0.33 7.01 -6.22
CA THR A 55 1.00 7.71 -7.30
C THR A 55 0.07 7.80 -8.51
N ALA A 56 -0.06 9.02 -9.04
CA ALA A 56 -0.81 9.28 -10.26
C ALA A 56 -0.21 10.52 -10.93
N SER A 57 -0.12 10.50 -12.25
CA SER A 57 0.24 11.65 -13.07
C SER A 57 -0.79 11.84 -14.18
N ALA A 58 -0.93 13.06 -14.69
CA ALA A 58 -1.92 13.35 -15.74
C ALA A 58 -1.72 12.51 -17.02
N ALA A 59 -0.49 12.03 -17.27
CA ALA A 59 -0.17 11.18 -18.41
C ALA A 59 -0.43 9.68 -18.17
N GLN A 60 -0.73 9.27 -16.94
CA GLN A 60 -0.97 7.87 -16.58
C GLN A 60 -2.47 7.56 -16.58
N THR A 61 -2.85 6.52 -17.31
CA THR A 61 -4.20 5.92 -17.24
C THR A 61 -4.40 5.11 -15.96
N THR A 62 -3.31 4.61 -15.38
CA THR A 62 -3.30 3.75 -14.20
C THR A 62 -2.27 4.27 -13.21
N GLY A 63 -2.70 4.52 -11.98
CA GLY A 63 -1.82 4.82 -10.86
C GLY A 63 -1.50 3.57 -10.06
N ALA A 64 -0.56 3.69 -9.12
CA ALA A 64 -0.28 2.64 -8.15
C ALA A 64 -0.67 3.11 -6.75
N ILE A 65 -1.28 2.21 -5.97
CA ILE A 65 -1.49 2.42 -4.55
C ILE A 65 -0.69 1.41 -3.75
N VAL A 66 -0.02 1.89 -2.71
CA VAL A 66 0.61 1.09 -1.67
C VAL A 66 -0.19 1.33 -0.40
N LEU A 67 -0.86 0.31 0.11
CA LEU A 67 -1.73 0.42 1.27
C LEU A 67 -1.39 -0.60 2.35
N ARG A 68 -1.58 -0.16 3.58
CA ARG A 68 -1.44 -0.96 4.79
C ARG A 68 -2.78 -0.93 5.49
N THR A 69 -3.26 -2.11 5.85
CA THR A 69 -4.47 -2.32 6.61
C THR A 69 -4.15 -3.14 7.87
N ASN A 70 -5.12 -3.24 8.76
CA ASN A 70 -5.02 -4.07 9.95
C ASN A 70 -4.96 -5.59 9.63
N ASP A 71 -5.46 -6.01 8.47
CA ASP A 71 -5.43 -7.40 8.00
C ASP A 71 -5.16 -7.49 6.49
N LEU A 72 -3.93 -7.87 6.12
CA LEU A 72 -3.50 -7.92 4.71
C LEU A 72 -4.12 -9.08 3.93
N GLU A 73 -4.34 -10.24 4.55
CA GLU A 73 -4.95 -11.39 3.87
C GLU A 73 -6.42 -11.11 3.56
N ALA A 74 -7.16 -10.61 4.55
CA ALA A 74 -8.54 -10.17 4.34
C ALA A 74 -8.62 -9.07 3.28
N THR A 75 -7.65 -8.15 3.26
CA THR A 75 -7.57 -7.08 2.24
C THR A 75 -7.40 -7.64 0.84
N ILE A 76 -6.49 -8.59 0.64
CA ILE A 76 -6.28 -9.22 -0.67
C ILE A 76 -7.58 -9.91 -1.12
N ASN A 77 -8.23 -10.66 -0.22
CA ASN A 77 -9.49 -11.34 -0.54
C ASN A 77 -10.63 -10.36 -0.84
N ALA A 78 -10.73 -9.27 -0.09
CA ALA A 78 -11.77 -8.25 -0.26
C ALA A 78 -11.57 -7.39 -1.50
N LEU A 79 -10.34 -7.29 -2.03
CA LEU A 79 -9.97 -6.47 -3.18
C LEU A 79 -9.72 -7.26 -4.48
N SER A 80 -9.55 -8.58 -4.40
CA SER A 80 -9.53 -9.49 -5.56
C SER A 80 -10.85 -9.45 -6.33
#